data_AF-A0A942ZQJ6-F1
#
_entry.id   AF-A0A942ZQJ6-F1
#
_cell.length_a   1.000
_cell.length_b   1.000
_cell.length_c   1.000
_cell.angle_alpha   90.00
_cell.angle_beta   90.00
_cell.angle_gamma   90.00
#
_symmetry.space_group_name_H-M   'P 1'
#
loop_
_entity.id
_entity.type
_entity.pdbx_description
1 polymer ?
#
loop_
_entity_poly.entity_id
_entity_poly.type
_entity_poly.pdbx_seq_one_letter_code
_entity_poly.pdbx_strand_id
1 'polypeptide(L)'
;MDVLNEAVGLADEIANVIKNSQIYKDYHKSLDKIKNEAETMEKIKQLKIKHLNYANERLNGIEDFNKEKYISQEFYKIMLNKDVRIYFTNEAKLIKLITDVYSRVAENCSLNVFM
;
A
#
# COMPACT_ATOMS: atom_id res chain seq x y z
N MET A 1 -20.58 26.98 -11.46
CA MET A 1 -19.78 25.75 -11.48
C MET A 1 -19.47 25.42 -10.04
N ASP A 2 -20.00 24.30 -9.55
CA ASP A 2 -19.85 23.90 -8.16
C ASP A 2 -18.37 23.68 -7.84
N VAL A 3 -17.87 24.40 -6.84
CA VAL A 3 -16.52 24.27 -6.27
C VAL A 3 -16.20 22.82 -5.87
N LEU A 4 -17.24 22.00 -5.62
CA LEU A 4 -17.14 20.57 -5.37
C LEU A 4 -16.50 19.79 -6.54
N ASN A 5 -16.71 20.21 -7.78
CA ASN A 5 -16.18 19.52 -8.96
C ASN A 5 -14.71 19.85 -9.25
N GLU A 6 -14.21 21.00 -8.79
CA GLU A 6 -12.82 21.42 -9.06
C GLU A 6 -11.82 20.63 -8.21
N ALA A 7 -12.09 20.44 -6.92
CA ALA A 7 -11.25 19.63 -6.04
C ALA A 7 -11.21 18.15 -6.47
N VAL A 8 -12.34 17.62 -6.96
CA VAL A 8 -12.40 16.26 -7.53
C VAL A 8 -11.59 16.18 -8.83
N GLY A 9 -11.68 17.20 -9.70
CA GLY A 9 -10.84 17.30 -10.89
C GLY A 9 -9.34 17.30 -10.59
N LEU A 10 -8.91 18.04 -9.56
CA LEU A 10 -7.51 18.03 -9.10
C LEU A 10 -7.09 16.67 -8.55
N ALA A 11 -8.00 15.94 -7.88
CA ALA A 11 -7.72 14.59 -7.42
C ALA A 11 -7.49 13.62 -8.60
N ASP A 12 -8.27 13.75 -9.67
CA ASP A 12 -8.07 12.98 -10.90
C ASP A 12 -6.74 13.32 -11.59
N GLU A 13 -6.37 14.60 -11.63
CA GLU A 13 -5.07 15.04 -12.14
C GLU A 13 -3.90 14.46 -11.35
N ILE A 14 -3.97 14.51 -10.01
CA ILE A 14 -2.98 13.88 -9.12
C ILE A 14 -2.89 12.38 -9.40
N ALA A 15 -4.03 11.69 -9.53
CA ALA A 15 -4.05 10.26 -9.84
C ALA A 15 -3.39 9.95 -11.19
N ASN A 16 -3.63 10.79 -12.20
CA ASN A 16 -2.99 10.66 -13.52
C ASN A 16 -1.48 10.88 -13.46
N VAL A 17 -1.01 11.88 -12.69
CA VAL A 17 0.43 12.11 -12.47
C VAL A 17 1.07 10.90 -11.79
N ILE A 18 0.43 10.35 -10.76
CA ILE A 18 0.92 9.14 -10.07
C ILE A 18 0.99 7.96 -11.04
N LYS A 19 -0.07 7.70 -11.83
CA LYS A 19 -0.09 6.61 -12.84
C LYS A 19 1.01 6.74 -13.89
N ASN A 20 1.39 7.97 -14.25
CA ASN A 20 2.44 8.22 -15.23
C ASN A 20 3.86 8.24 -14.64
N SER A 21 3.98 8.26 -13.31
CA SER A 21 5.27 8.29 -12.61
C SER A 21 6.10 7.01 -12.83
N GLN A 22 7.42 7.13 -12.67
CA GLN A 22 8.31 5.98 -12.75
C GLN A 22 8.02 4.96 -11.63
N ILE A 23 7.63 5.42 -10.44
CA ILE A 23 7.31 4.56 -9.29
C ILE A 23 6.14 3.63 -9.63
N TYR A 24 5.09 4.15 -10.27
CA TYR A 24 3.94 3.36 -10.69
C TYR A 24 4.31 2.35 -11.79
N LYS A 25 5.13 2.76 -12.77
CA LYS A 25 5.65 1.88 -13.83
C LYS A 25 6.52 0.75 -13.26
N ASP A 26 7.39 1.06 -12.31
CA ASP A 26 8.28 0.08 -11.65
C ASP A 26 7.46 -0.93 -10.82
N TYR A 27 6.43 -0.47 -10.12
CA TYR A 27 5.47 -1.33 -9.42
C TYR A 27 4.81 -2.31 -10.39
N HIS A 28 4.19 -1.83 -11.47
CA HIS A 28 3.52 -2.70 -12.44
C HIS A 28 4.47 -3.66 -13.14
N LYS A 29 5.66 -3.20 -13.51
CA LYS A 29 6.69 -4.05 -14.09
C LYS A 29 7.09 -5.19 -13.15
N SER A 30 7.18 -4.93 -11.84
CA SER A 30 7.46 -5.98 -10.85
C SER A 30 6.28 -6.90 -10.60
N LEU A 31 5.04 -6.39 -10.62
CA LEU A 31 3.83 -7.19 -10.55
C LEU A 31 3.71 -8.14 -11.75
N ASP A 32 3.99 -7.65 -12.96
CA ASP A 32 3.89 -8.43 -14.19
C ASP A 32 4.78 -9.67 -14.20
N LYS A 33 5.90 -9.63 -13.46
CA LYS A 33 6.80 -10.78 -13.31
C LYS A 33 6.22 -11.88 -12.45
N ILE A 34 5.48 -11.54 -11.40
CA ILE A 34 4.98 -12.51 -10.41
C ILE A 34 3.50 -12.85 -10.61
N LYS A 35 2.72 -12.03 -11.33
CA LYS A 35 1.26 -12.18 -11.41
C LYS A 35 0.79 -13.50 -12.04
N ASN A 36 1.62 -14.11 -12.89
CA ASN A 36 1.32 -15.37 -13.55
C ASN A 36 1.76 -16.59 -12.72
N GLU A 37 2.51 -16.39 -11.64
CA GLU A 37 2.85 -17.44 -10.67
C GLU A 37 1.70 -17.63 -9.69
N ALA A 38 0.72 -18.46 -10.05
CA ALA A 38 -0.51 -18.65 -9.27
C ALA A 38 -0.25 -18.99 -7.78
N GLU A 39 0.70 -19.88 -7.51
CA GLU A 39 1.06 -20.26 -6.14
C GLU A 39 1.67 -19.08 -5.35
N THR A 40 2.57 -18.32 -5.97
CA THR A 40 3.20 -17.13 -5.36
C THR A 40 2.16 -16.07 -5.05
N MET A 41 1.26 -15.78 -6.00
CA MET A 41 0.21 -14.78 -5.82
C MET A 41 -0.79 -15.17 -4.75
N GLU A 42 -1.16 -16.44 -4.66
CA GLU A 42 -2.05 -16.92 -3.59
C GLU A 42 -1.39 -16.79 -2.22
N LYS A 43 -0.10 -17.14 -2.08
CA LYS A 43 0.67 -16.93 -0.83
C LYS A 43 0.71 -15.46 -0.41
N ILE A 44 0.98 -14.55 -1.37
CA ILE A 44 0.98 -13.10 -1.13
C ILE A 44 -0.40 -12.62 -0.66
N LYS A 45 -1.47 -13.05 -1.34
CA LYS A 45 -2.85 -12.68 -1.00
C LYS A 45 -3.22 -13.14 0.42
N GLN A 46 -2.95 -14.40 0.74
CA GLN A 46 -3.21 -14.96 2.06
C GLN A 46 -2.41 -14.23 3.15
N LEU A 47 -1.15 -13.89 2.88
CA LEU A 47 -0.34 -13.10 3.79
C LEU A 47 -0.95 -11.72 4.06
N LYS A 48 -1.37 -10.99 3.01
CA LYS A 48 -2.00 -9.67 3.13
C LYS A 48 -3.28 -9.73 3.96
N ILE A 49 -4.14 -10.74 3.73
CA ILE A 49 -5.37 -10.96 4.52
C ILE A 49 -5.03 -11.22 5.99
N LYS A 50 -4.08 -12.12 6.27
CA LYS A 50 -3.66 -12.43 7.64
C LYS A 50 -3.11 -11.20 8.36
N HIS A 51 -2.30 -10.40 7.67
CA HIS A 51 -1.73 -9.17 8.22
C HIS A 51 -2.80 -8.12 8.53
N LEU A 52 -3.77 -7.92 7.63
CA LEU A 52 -4.91 -7.02 7.87
C LEU A 52 -5.78 -7.48 9.04
N ASN A 53 -6.09 -8.77 9.12
CA ASN A 53 -6.87 -9.31 10.24
C ASN A 53 -6.15 -9.11 11.58
N TYR A 54 -4.83 -9.38 11.61
CA TYR A 54 -4.02 -9.14 12.80
C TYR A 54 -3.96 -7.65 13.18
N ALA A 55 -3.81 -6.75 12.21
CA ALA A 55 -3.82 -5.31 12.46
C ALA A 55 -5.17 -4.84 13.05
N ASN A 56 -6.30 -5.35 12.53
CA ASN A 56 -7.63 -5.05 13.06
C ASN A 56 -7.83 -5.59 14.49
N GLU A 57 -7.38 -6.81 14.77
CA GLU A 57 -7.41 -7.38 16.12
C GLU A 57 -6.62 -6.52 17.11
N ARG A 58 -5.41 -6.09 16.72
CA ARG A 58 -4.56 -5.22 17.53
C ARG A 58 -5.21 -3.86 17.80
N LEU A 59 -5.88 -3.26 16.81
CA LEU A 59 -6.66 -2.02 16.99
C LEU A 59 -7.79 -2.19 18.01
N ASN A 60 -8.32 -3.40 18.17
CA ASN A 60 -9.33 -3.75 19.17
C ASN A 60 -8.73 -4.22 20.51
N GLY A 61 -7.41 -4.06 20.70
CA GLY A 61 -6.72 -4.43 21.94
C GLY A 61 -6.45 -5.93 22.10
N ILE A 62 -6.61 -6.73 21.04
CA ILE A 62 -6.30 -8.17 21.05
C ILE A 62 -4.85 -8.35 20.62
N GLU A 63 -4.00 -8.80 21.55
CA GLU A 63 -2.60 -9.10 21.30
C GLU A 63 -2.36 -10.61 21.24
N ASP A 64 -1.87 -11.08 20.08
CA ASP A 64 -1.46 -12.48 19.88
C ASP A 64 -0.05 -12.55 19.29
N PHE A 65 0.94 -12.75 20.17
CA PHE A 65 2.34 -12.87 19.79
C PHE A 65 2.65 -14.08 18.93
N ASN A 66 1.90 -15.18 19.08
CA ASN A 66 2.11 -16.38 18.26
C ASN A 66 1.68 -16.12 16.83
N LYS A 67 0.55 -15.43 16.65
CA LYS A 67 0.05 -14.99 15.35
C LYS A 67 1.00 -13.99 14.69
N GLU A 68 1.49 -13.00 15.44
CA GLU A 68 2.49 -12.03 14.96
C GLU A 68 3.76 -12.73 14.45
N LYS A 69 4.31 -13.66 15.26
CA LYS A 69 5.48 -14.44 14.93
C LYS A 69 5.26 -15.28 13.66
N TYR A 70 4.11 -15.95 13.56
CA TYR A 70 3.77 -16.76 12.41
C TYR A 70 3.66 -15.92 11.13
N ILE A 71 2.96 -14.78 11.17
CA ILE A 71 2.85 -13.86 10.02
C ILE A 71 4.23 -13.37 9.58
N SER A 72 5.09 -13.01 10.53
CA SER A 72 6.46 -12.57 10.26
C SER A 72 7.28 -13.66 9.57
N GLN A 73 7.20 -14.92 10.04
CA GLN A 73 7.89 -16.05 9.41
C GLN A 73 7.41 -16.30 7.98
N GLU A 74 6.10 -16.26 7.74
CA GLU A 74 5.54 -16.44 6.40
C GLU A 74 5.96 -15.31 5.45
N PHE A 75 5.99 -14.07 5.95
CA PHE A 75 6.54 -12.93 5.19
C PHE A 75 8.00 -13.18 4.80
N TYR A 76 8.86 -13.58 5.74
CA TYR A 76 10.27 -13.87 5.44
C TYR A 76 10.45 -14.96 4.38
N LYS A 77 9.66 -16.05 4.44
CA LYS A 77 9.71 -17.12 3.44
C LYS A 77 9.37 -16.61 2.04
N ILE A 78 8.32 -15.80 1.92
CA ILE A 78 7.89 -15.23 0.64
C ILE A 78 8.96 -14.27 0.08
N MET A 79 9.62 -13.51 0.95
CA MET A 79 10.68 -12.55 0.58
C MET A 79 12.01 -13.18 0.13
N LEU A 80 12.16 -14.51 0.27
CA LEU A 80 13.28 -15.26 -0.32
C LEU A 80 13.24 -15.19 -1.86
N ASN A 81 12.05 -15.10 -2.46
CA ASN A 81 11.91 -14.88 -3.90
C ASN A 81 12.31 -13.43 -4.24
N LYS A 82 13.31 -13.28 -5.13
CA LYS A 82 13.85 -11.98 -5.53
C LYS A 82 12.82 -11.09 -6.22
N ASP A 83 12.02 -11.63 -7.12
CA ASP A 83 11.03 -10.84 -7.86
C ASP A 83 9.89 -10.40 -6.93
N VAL A 84 9.50 -11.24 -5.98
CA VAL A 84 8.55 -10.86 -4.91
C VAL A 84 9.11 -9.75 -4.02
N ARG A 85 10.38 -9.83 -3.64
CA ARG A 85 11.03 -8.77 -2.85
C ARG A 85 11.07 -7.44 -3.60
N ILE A 86 11.36 -7.47 -4.90
CA ILE A 86 11.33 -6.27 -5.76
C ILE A 86 9.90 -5.71 -5.83
N TYR A 87 8.90 -6.58 -6.01
CA TYR A 87 7.49 -6.21 -6.00
C TYR A 87 7.08 -5.48 -4.71
N PHE A 88 7.33 -6.08 -3.53
CA PHE A 88 7.00 -5.44 -2.26
C PHE A 88 7.77 -4.13 -2.03
N THR A 89 9.02 -4.04 -2.48
CA THR A 89 9.81 -2.81 -2.38
C THR A 89 9.18 -1.68 -3.21
N ASN A 90 8.75 -1.98 -4.43
CA ASN A 90 8.10 -1.00 -5.30
C ASN A 90 6.69 -0.65 -4.83
N GLU A 91 5.95 -1.63 -4.29
CA GLU A 91 4.66 -1.43 -3.64
C GLU A 91 4.79 -0.44 -2.48
N ALA A 92 5.77 -0.63 -1.59
CA ALA A 92 6.01 0.27 -0.46
C ALA A 92 6.35 1.70 -0.91
N LYS A 93 7.14 1.86 -1.98
CA LYS A 93 7.42 3.18 -2.57
C LYS A 93 6.17 3.86 -3.11
N LEU A 94 5.30 3.11 -3.81
CA LEU A 94 4.06 3.64 -4.36
C LEU A 94 3.08 4.04 -3.25
N ILE A 95 2.93 3.19 -2.22
CA ILE A 95 2.11 3.51 -1.04
C ILE A 95 2.64 4.78 -0.38
N LYS A 96 3.97 4.88 -0.15
CA LYS A 96 4.57 6.09 0.42
C LYS A 96 4.26 7.34 -0.38
N LEU A 97 4.41 7.30 -1.71
CA LEU A 97 4.06 8.44 -2.57
C LEU A 97 2.60 8.85 -2.38
N ILE A 98 1.68 7.89 -2.36
CA ILE A 98 0.25 8.13 -2.18
C ILE A 98 -0.02 8.74 -0.80
N THR A 99 0.55 8.17 0.26
CA THR A 99 0.43 8.68 1.63
C THR A 99 0.97 10.10 1.74
N ASP A 100 2.16 10.38 1.21
CA ASP A 100 2.77 11.72 1.24
C ASP A 100 1.90 12.76 0.52
N VAL A 101 1.21 12.37 -0.57
CA VAL A 101 0.25 13.24 -1.27
C VAL A 101 -0.97 13.51 -0.39
N TYR A 102 -1.58 12.47 0.18
CA TYR A 102 -2.74 12.64 1.08
C TYR A 102 -2.39 13.46 2.32
N SER A 103 -1.22 13.23 2.93
CA SER A 103 -0.73 14.01 4.07
C SER A 103 -0.58 15.48 3.71
N ARG A 104 0.01 15.82 2.56
CA ARG A 104 0.11 17.22 2.12
C ARG A 104 -1.24 17.86 1.87
N VAL A 105 -2.19 17.15 1.27
CA VAL A 105 -3.55 17.66 1.09
C VAL A 105 -4.20 17.89 2.46
N ALA A 106 -4.10 16.92 3.36
CA ALA A 106 -4.64 17.04 4.71
C ALA A 106 -3.99 18.19 5.48
N GLU A 107 -2.67 18.37 5.44
CA GLU A 107 -1.93 19.45 6.11
C GLU A 107 -2.36 20.84 5.60
N ASN A 108 -2.53 21.01 4.28
CA ASN A 108 -2.93 22.30 3.70
C ASN A 108 -4.43 22.59 3.87
N CYS A 109 -5.26 21.56 4.03
CA CYS A 109 -6.69 21.68 4.27
C CYS A 109 -7.07 21.60 5.76
N SER A 110 -6.11 21.25 6.62
CA SER A 110 -6.33 21.20 8.07
C SER A 110 -6.71 22.61 8.50
N LEU A 111 -7.97 22.75 8.91
CA LEU A 111 -8.40 23.93 9.65
C LEU A 111 -7.38 24.13 10.78
N ASN A 112 -7.03 25.37 11.06
CA ASN A 112 -6.21 25.73 12.23
C ASN A 112 -7.00 25.37 13.51
N VAL A 113 -7.12 24.09 13.84
CA VAL A 113 -7.89 23.60 15.00
C VAL A 113 -7.14 23.85 16.31
N PHE A 114 -5.89 24.36 16.23
CA PHE A 114 -5.10 24.78 17.39
C PHE A 114 -4.30 26.08 17.14
N MET A 115 -4.90 27.11 16.55
CA MET A 115 -4.45 28.50 16.79
C MET A 115 -5.35 29.18 17.81
#